data_AF-A0A833D2K1-F1
#
_entry.id   AF-A0A833D2K1-F1
#
_cell.length_a   1.000
_cell.length_b   1.000
_cell.length_c   1.000
_cell.angle_alpha   90.00
_cell.angle_beta   90.00
_cell.angle_gamma   90.00
#
_symmetry.space_group_name_H-M   'P 1'
#
loop_
_entity.id
_entity.type
_entity.pdbx_description
1 polymer ?
#
loop_
_entity_poly.entity_id
_entity_poly.type
_entity_poly.pdbx_seq_one_letter_code
_entity_poly.pdbx_strand_id
1 'polypeptide(L)'
;MMSKADNMNQKKLASQAFNPEKIQDLLLYRDGLILVLNKPSGMPVHKGSGPYIPFDSYFGAFQYGLKNPPCLAHRLDRETSGCLVLGRHPKALRRLSDLFSSNLIEKTYFAIVHNAPDKP
;
A
#
# COMPACT_ATOMS: atom_id res chain seq x y z
N MET A 1 -20.30 12.79 29.27
CA MET A 1 -18.85 12.64 29.52
C MET A 1 -18.50 11.17 29.31
N MET A 2 -17.88 10.82 28.18
CA MET A 2 -17.55 9.42 27.84
C MET A 2 -16.32 8.94 28.64
N SER A 3 -16.31 7.67 29.02
CA SER A 3 -15.33 7.14 29.98
C SER A 3 -13.93 7.00 29.37
N LYS A 4 -12.89 7.01 30.21
CA LYS A 4 -11.49 6.71 29.80
C LYS A 4 -11.35 5.32 29.15
N ALA A 5 -12.26 4.38 29.44
CA ALA A 5 -12.27 3.04 28.86
C ALA A 5 -12.75 3.04 27.39
N ASP A 6 -13.74 3.88 27.05
CA ASP A 6 -14.25 4.02 25.68
C ASP A 6 -13.17 4.60 24.73
N ASN A 7 -12.36 5.53 25.25
CA ASN A 7 -11.27 6.17 24.52
C ASN A 7 -10.05 5.23 24.33
N MET A 8 -9.82 4.30 25.27
CA MET A 8 -8.80 3.26 25.13
C MET A 8 -9.20 2.20 24.11
N ASN A 9 -10.49 1.86 24.01
CA ASN A 9 -10.98 0.86 23.06
C ASN A 9 -10.99 1.40 21.61
N GLN A 10 -11.29 2.70 21.43
CA GLN A 10 -11.16 3.37 20.12
C GLN A 10 -9.70 3.47 19.65
N LYS A 11 -8.74 3.75 20.55
CA LYS A 11 -7.31 3.71 20.21
C LYS A 11 -6.82 2.31 19.85
N LYS A 12 -7.34 1.27 20.51
CA LYS A 12 -6.97 -0.13 20.27
C LYS A 12 -7.48 -0.66 18.92
N LEU A 13 -8.62 -0.16 18.45
CA LEU A 13 -9.14 -0.42 17.09
C LEU A 13 -8.40 0.37 16.01
N ALA A 14 -7.94 1.59 16.33
CA ALA A 14 -7.16 2.44 15.42
C ALA A 14 -5.69 2.01 15.25
N SER A 15 -5.19 1.12 16.12
CA SER A 15 -3.84 0.58 16.08
C SER A 15 -3.85 -0.94 15.87
N GLN A 16 -4.32 -1.42 14.72
CA GLN A 16 -3.57 -2.50 14.10
C GLN A 16 -2.23 -1.90 13.66
N ALA A 17 -1.32 -1.75 14.62
CA ALA A 17 0.05 -1.35 14.35
C ALA A 17 0.58 -2.31 13.30
N PHE A 18 1.15 -1.75 12.22
CA PHE A 18 1.84 -2.54 11.21
C PHE A 18 2.77 -3.53 11.90
N ASN A 19 2.52 -4.84 11.73
CA ASN A 19 3.34 -5.90 12.28
C ASN A 19 4.17 -6.52 11.14
N PRO A 20 5.49 -6.26 11.09
CA PRO A 20 6.36 -6.83 10.07
C PRO A 20 6.32 -8.37 9.99
N GLU A 21 6.08 -9.06 11.10
CA GLU A 21 6.02 -10.54 11.11
C GLU A 21 4.82 -11.09 10.34
N LYS A 22 3.78 -10.28 10.17
CA LYS A 22 2.55 -10.61 9.44
C LYS A 22 2.44 -9.89 8.10
N ILE A 23 3.57 -9.46 7.53
CA ILE A 23 3.59 -8.70 6.28
C ILE A 23 2.83 -9.38 5.14
N GLN A 24 2.88 -10.71 5.07
CA GLN A 24 2.23 -11.47 4.01
C GLN A 24 0.70 -11.41 4.07
N ASP A 25 0.10 -11.10 5.23
CA ASP A 25 -1.35 -10.91 5.38
C ASP A 25 -1.86 -9.68 4.58
N LEU A 26 -0.95 -8.79 4.17
CA LEU A 26 -1.29 -7.64 3.32
C LEU A 26 -1.46 -8.02 1.84
N LEU A 27 -1.21 -9.26 1.44
CA LEU A 27 -1.39 -9.69 0.06
C LEU A 27 -2.88 -9.75 -0.31
N LEU A 28 -3.31 -8.91 -1.24
CA LEU A 28 -4.66 -8.89 -1.78
C LEU A 28 -4.80 -9.78 -3.02
N TYR A 29 -3.77 -9.81 -3.86
CA TYR A 29 -3.78 -10.56 -5.12
C TYR A 29 -2.38 -10.99 -5.55
N ARG A 30 -2.29 -12.16 -6.19
CA ARG A 30 -1.06 -12.72 -6.75
C ARG A 30 -1.33 -13.53 -8.00
N ASP A 31 -0.60 -13.22 -9.05
CA ASP A 31 -0.46 -14.09 -10.23
C ASP A 31 1.02 -14.21 -10.65
N GLY A 32 1.28 -14.69 -11.88
CA GLY A 32 2.63 -14.82 -12.42
C GLY A 32 3.32 -13.50 -12.78
N LEU A 33 2.56 -12.42 -12.99
CA LEU A 33 3.06 -11.11 -13.43
C LEU A 33 3.13 -10.09 -12.29
N ILE A 34 2.11 -10.04 -11.43
CA ILE A 34 1.89 -8.97 -10.46
C ILE A 34 1.57 -9.48 -9.07
N LEU A 35 1.80 -8.61 -8.09
CA LEU A 35 1.22 -8.68 -6.75
C LEU A 35 0.43 -7.41 -6.48
N VAL A 36 -0.62 -7.50 -5.68
CA VAL A 36 -1.31 -6.34 -5.11
C VAL A 36 -1.26 -6.45 -3.60
N LEU A 37 -0.69 -5.45 -2.94
CA LEU A 37 -0.61 -5.36 -1.48
C LEU A 37 -1.58 -4.30 -0.96
N ASN A 38 -2.15 -4.54 0.23
CA ASN A 38 -2.83 -3.51 1.01
C ASN A 38 -1.79 -2.70 1.78
N LYS A 39 -1.36 -1.56 1.22
CA LYS A 39 -0.42 -0.68 1.91
C LYS A 39 -1.11 -0.02 3.11
N PRO A 40 -0.56 -0.13 4.33
CA PRO A 40 -1.06 0.62 5.47
C PRO A 40 -0.79 2.13 5.31
N SER A 41 -1.64 2.96 5.93
CA SER A 41 -1.38 4.39 6.07
C SER A 41 -0.23 4.65 7.06
N GLY A 42 0.42 5.82 6.99
CA GLY A 42 1.51 6.24 7.86
C GLY A 42 2.91 5.79 7.44
N MET A 43 3.02 4.92 6.43
CA MET A 43 4.30 4.38 5.95
C MET A 43 4.60 4.80 4.50
N PRO A 44 5.78 5.36 4.21
CA PRO A 44 6.17 5.69 2.84
C PRO A 44 6.48 4.42 2.05
N VAL A 45 6.21 4.44 0.75
CA VAL A 45 6.44 3.29 -0.13
C VAL A 45 7.94 3.07 -0.39
N HIS A 46 8.69 4.14 -0.63
CA HIS A 46 10.12 4.12 -0.95
C HIS A 46 10.88 5.07 -0.01
N LYS A 47 12.20 4.90 0.10
CA LYS A 47 13.06 5.74 0.93
C LYS A 47 12.94 7.21 0.50
N GLY A 48 12.69 8.08 1.47
CA GLY A 48 12.71 9.54 1.30
C GLY A 48 13.59 10.22 2.36
N SER A 49 13.48 11.53 2.47
CA SER A 49 14.12 12.34 3.50
C SER A 49 13.33 12.25 4.81
N GLY A 50 13.53 11.18 5.57
CA GLY A 50 12.88 11.02 6.88
C GLY A 50 13.30 9.74 7.59
N PRO A 51 12.98 9.60 8.89
CA PRO A 51 13.41 8.47 9.72
C PRO A 51 12.57 7.19 9.53
N TYR A 52 11.73 7.13 8.48
CA TYR A 52 10.80 6.03 8.27
C TYR A 52 11.47 4.85 7.57
N ILE A 53 11.15 3.64 8.02
CA ILE A 53 11.43 2.41 7.26
C ILE A 53 10.41 2.34 6.11
N PRO A 54 10.85 2.33 4.85
CA PRO A 54 9.93 2.31 3.72
C PRO A 54 9.36 0.91 3.49
N PHE A 55 8.15 0.85 2.94
CA PHE A 55 7.40 -0.39 2.76
C PHE A 55 8.10 -1.40 1.85
N ASP A 56 8.83 -0.91 0.84
CA ASP A 56 9.62 -1.74 -0.06
C ASP A 56 10.78 -2.50 0.62
N SER A 57 11.19 -2.09 1.82
CA SER A 57 12.18 -2.84 2.62
C SER A 57 11.68 -4.23 3.01
N TYR A 58 10.36 -4.46 3.00
CA TYR A 58 9.74 -5.74 3.33
C TYR A 58 9.47 -6.61 2.10
N PHE A 59 9.76 -6.16 0.87
CA PHE A 59 9.40 -6.88 -0.35
C PHE A 59 10.12 -8.21 -0.54
N GLY A 60 11.23 -8.44 0.18
CA GLY A 60 11.88 -9.75 0.26
C GLY A 60 10.93 -10.88 0.67
N ALA A 61 9.93 -10.60 1.50
CA ALA A 61 8.94 -11.58 1.95
C ALA A 61 7.96 -12.04 0.84
N PHE A 62 7.99 -11.41 -0.34
CA PHE A 62 7.03 -11.63 -1.43
C PHE A 62 7.65 -12.21 -2.71
N GLN A 63 8.82 -12.83 -2.61
CA GLN A 63 9.50 -13.46 -3.76
C GLN A 63 8.71 -14.63 -4.37
N TYR A 64 8.08 -15.46 -3.51
CA TYR A 64 7.30 -16.65 -3.91
C TYR A 64 8.01 -17.50 -4.98
N GLY A 65 9.26 -17.89 -4.71
CA GLY A 65 10.07 -18.76 -5.57
C GLY A 65 10.85 -18.04 -6.68
N LEU A 66 10.73 -16.72 -6.82
CA LEU A 66 11.55 -15.93 -7.75
C LEU A 66 12.86 -15.48 -7.10
N LYS A 67 13.90 -15.32 -7.93
CA LYS A 67 15.23 -14.88 -7.48
C LYS A 67 15.22 -13.49 -6.84
N ASN A 68 14.45 -12.57 -7.42
CA ASN A 68 14.42 -11.17 -7.02
C ASN A 68 13.08 -10.84 -6.36
N PRO A 69 13.06 -9.95 -5.35
CA PRO A 69 11.81 -9.43 -4.82
C PRO A 69 11.03 -8.68 -5.92
N PRO A 70 9.69 -8.62 -5.80
CA PRO A 70 8.88 -7.78 -6.67
C PRO A 70 9.25 -6.30 -6.49
N CYS A 71 9.05 -5.48 -7.53
CA CYS A 71 9.35 -4.05 -7.48
C CYS A 71 8.09 -3.20 -7.68
N LEU A 72 8.18 -1.93 -7.28
CA LEU A 72 7.10 -0.97 -7.40
C LEU A 72 6.76 -0.68 -8.87
N ALA A 73 5.46 -0.71 -9.20
CA ALA A 73 4.96 -0.19 -10.47
C ALA A 73 4.43 1.24 -10.36
N HIS A 74 3.98 1.63 -9.17
CA HIS A 74 3.55 2.99 -8.84
C HIS A 74 3.80 3.24 -7.35
N ARG A 75 3.50 4.46 -6.90
CA ARG A 75 3.55 4.86 -5.49
C ARG A 75 2.18 5.23 -4.97
N LEU A 76 2.04 5.11 -3.66
CA LEU A 76 1.02 5.75 -2.84
C LEU A 76 1.74 6.67 -1.85
N ASP A 77 1.11 7.79 -1.49
CA ASP A 77 1.70 8.68 -0.49
C ASP A 77 1.68 8.02 0.90
N ARG A 78 2.48 8.60 1.82
CA ARG A 78 2.68 8.04 3.16
C ARG A 78 1.35 7.81 3.89
N GLU A 79 0.48 8.82 3.88
CA GLU A 79 -0.82 8.78 4.56
C GLU A 79 -1.92 8.06 3.76
N THR A 80 -1.68 7.75 2.50
CA THR A 80 -2.64 7.00 1.67
C THR A 80 -2.51 5.50 1.97
N SER A 81 -3.62 4.84 2.27
CA SER A 81 -3.69 3.38 2.35
C SER A 81 -4.29 2.76 1.08
N GLY A 82 -4.19 1.45 0.93
CA GLY A 82 -4.90 0.71 -0.12
C GLY A 82 -3.98 0.01 -1.11
N CYS A 83 -4.51 -0.26 -2.31
CA CYS A 83 -3.90 -1.13 -3.30
C CYS A 83 -2.57 -0.58 -3.86
N LEU A 84 -1.48 -1.28 -3.57
CA LEU A 84 -0.16 -1.05 -4.15
C LEU A 84 0.21 -2.22 -5.07
N VAL A 85 0.32 -1.93 -6.36
CA VAL A 85 0.65 -2.91 -7.40
C VAL A 85 2.16 -3.02 -7.57
N LEU A 86 2.65 -4.26 -7.53
CA LEU A 86 4.06 -4.61 -7.72
C LEU A 86 4.23 -5.49 -8.96
N GLY A 87 5.28 -5.26 -9.73
CA GLY A 87 5.69 -6.15 -10.82
C GLY A 87 6.67 -7.21 -10.31
N ARG A 88 6.43 -8.48 -10.68
CA ARG A 88 7.24 -9.62 -10.21
C ARG A 88 8.54 -9.81 -10.99
N HIS A 89 8.62 -9.25 -12.19
CA HIS A 89 9.79 -9.35 -13.08
C HIS A 89 9.85 -8.16 -14.06
N PRO A 90 11.00 -7.90 -14.72
CA PRO A 90 11.19 -6.70 -15.57
C PRO A 90 10.14 -6.50 -16.66
N LYS A 91 9.74 -7.58 -17.35
CA LYS A 91 8.69 -7.52 -18.38
C LYS A 91 7.32 -7.09 -17.82
N ALA A 92 6.95 -7.52 -16.60
CA ALA A 92 5.71 -7.11 -15.95
C ALA A 92 5.79 -5.63 -15.53
N LEU A 93 6.92 -5.21 -14.97
CA LEU A 93 7.15 -3.80 -14.61
C LEU A 93 7.06 -2.88 -15.82
N ARG A 94 7.65 -3.26 -16.96
CA ARG A 94 7.55 -2.46 -18.18
C ARG A 94 6.10 -2.29 -18.62
N ARG A 95 5.34 -3.40 -18.67
CA ARG A 95 3.91 -3.35 -19.02
C ARG A 95 3.11 -2.50 -18.04
N LEU A 96 3.35 -2.63 -16.74
CA LEU A 96 2.66 -1.82 -15.74
C LEU A 96 3.02 -0.33 -15.89
N SER A 97 4.30 0.00 -16.12
CA SER A 97 4.75 1.37 -16.38
C SER A 97 4.02 1.98 -17.58
N ASP A 98 3.89 1.23 -18.67
CA ASP A 98 3.18 1.67 -19.87
C ASP A 98 1.68 1.89 -19.58
N LEU A 99 1.04 0.99 -18.82
CA LEU A 99 -0.37 1.11 -18.42
C LEU A 99 -0.62 2.31 -17.49
N PHE A 100 0.24 2.54 -16.50
CA PHE A 100 0.14 3.67 -15.58
C PHE A 100 0.37 5.01 -16.30
N SER A 101 1.39 5.09 -17.17
CA SER A 101 1.70 6.31 -17.92
C SER A 101 0.66 6.64 -19.00
N SER A 102 0.02 5.62 -19.57
CA SER A 102 -1.04 5.79 -20.57
C SER A 102 -2.43 6.02 -19.97
N ASN A 103 -2.56 6.14 -18.63
CA ASN A 103 -3.85 6.25 -17.93
C ASN A 103 -4.87 5.15 -18.27
N LEU A 104 -4.38 3.94 -18.56
CA LEU A 104 -5.22 2.77 -18.88
C LEU A 104 -5.65 1.98 -17.63
N ILE A 105 -5.30 2.47 -16.44
CA ILE A 105 -5.63 1.86 -15.15
C ILE A 105 -6.63 2.76 -14.44
N GLU A 106 -7.83 2.24 -14.23
CA GLU A 106 -8.83 2.87 -13.38
C GLU A 106 -8.44 2.73 -11.91
N LYS A 107 -8.49 3.85 -11.17
CA LYS A 107 -8.15 3.92 -9.76
C LYS A 107 -9.28 4.63 -9.03
N THR A 108 -9.91 3.92 -8.09
CA THR A 108 -10.97 4.50 -7.24
C THR A 108 -10.41 4.77 -5.85
N TYR A 109 -10.64 5.99 -5.35
CA TYR A 109 -10.24 6.40 -4.01
C TYR A 109 -11.48 6.80 -3.20
N PHE A 110 -11.56 6.29 -1.98
CA PHE A 110 -12.51 6.79 -0.98
C PHE A 110 -11.82 7.83 -0.12
N ALA A 111 -12.46 8.99 0.05
CA ALA A 111 -11.97 10.07 0.88
C ALA A 111 -13.12 10.67 1.69
N ILE A 112 -12.80 11.08 2.93
CA ILE A 112 -13.68 11.91 3.75
C ILE A 112 -13.17 13.34 3.60
N VAL A 113 -14.06 14.25 3.22
CA VAL A 113 -13.74 15.66 2.97
C VAL A 113 -14.51 16.56 3.93
N HIS A 114 -13.94 17.73 4.26
CA HIS A 114 -14.56 18.67 5.19
C HIS A 114 -15.86 19.28 4.65
N ASN A 115 -15.92 19.55 3.35
CA ASN A 115 -17.08 20.13 2.68
C ASN A 115 -17.52 19.23 1.53
N ALA A 116 -18.82 19.26 1.22
CA ALA A 116 -19.32 18.57 0.04
C ALA A 116 -18.68 19.16 -1.23
N PRO A 117 -18.23 18.33 -2.18
CA PRO A 117 -17.78 18.81 -3.48
C PRO A 117 -18.94 19.41 -4.27
N ASP A 118 -18.63 20.33 -5.18
CA ASP A 118 -19.61 20.82 -6.14
C ASP A 118 -20.18 19.65 -6.95
N LYS A 119 -21.44 19.78 -7.36
CA LYS A 119 -22.07 18.79 -8.24
C LYS A 119 -21.30 18.78 -9.58
N PRO A 120 -21.03 17.61 -10.15
CA PRO A 120 -20.35 17.48 -11.43
C PRO A 120 -21.13 18.13 -12.57
#